data_AF-A0AAU2HZ98-F1
#
_entry.id   AF-A0AAU2HZ98-F1
#
_cell.length_a   1.000
_cell.length_b   1.000
_cell.length_c   1.000
_cell.angle_alpha   90.00
_cell.angle_beta   90.00
_cell.angle_gamma   90.00
#
_symmetry.space_group_name_H-M   'P 1'
#
loop_
_entity.id
_entity.type
_entity.pdbx_description
1 polymer ?
#
loop_
_entity_poly.entity_id
_entity_poly.type
_entity_poly.pdbx_seq_one_letter_code
_entity_poly.pdbx_strand_id
1 'polypeptide(L)'
;MAVRRIVLRAVAAPVAAAVAVAGYLLVHGDFQRWSDESALDGACDGLLDRNAVRGVLGPGAVEVEQEGSGAGLVGCEVHVQDGGTAEIRILDTAQVGQRLDSLYTGSPSALAVPVGHGWTGLFGADPDTLGETDPFRASEDEKVTTGLVLECTKESSAKGLSVTVETTLDKTLDDPAERPEFAEIATSTAAKASKARHCGAKLGKPVSSLDLPVNEDEYKPLGTADGTCSGIPAARGMAIVTETARGGAPHETCRLADAGHRTRYVLEADYGPYAQEQLLRYEEEHYEGTPNSDTPAHHRDRDGRMSWTTAKCPGGQALFTLQPSSERGENRTYPRDDADLAYETAALKAFAERSAKAHGCSAPATP
;
A
#
# COMPACT_ATOMS: atom_id res chain seq x y z
N MET A 1 -45.49 -26.46 -51.87
CA MET A 1 -45.32 -26.98 -50.48
C MET A 1 -43.91 -27.51 -50.16
N ALA A 2 -43.05 -27.84 -51.14
CA ALA A 2 -41.70 -28.38 -50.87
C ALA A 2 -40.68 -27.36 -50.30
N VAL A 3 -40.75 -26.10 -50.74
CA VAL A 3 -39.78 -25.04 -50.35
C VAL A 3 -39.88 -24.66 -48.86
N ARG A 4 -41.09 -24.69 -48.29
CA ARG A 4 -41.34 -24.35 -46.87
C ARG A 4 -40.70 -25.35 -45.90
N ARG A 5 -40.58 -26.63 -46.28
CA ARG A 5 -39.94 -27.68 -45.47
C ARG A 5 -38.41 -27.65 -45.52
N ILE A 6 -37.82 -27.12 -46.60
CA ILE A 6 -36.36 -26.97 -46.74
C ILE A 6 -35.87 -25.78 -45.91
N VAL A 7 -36.60 -24.66 -45.93
CA VAL A 7 -36.29 -23.47 -45.10
C VAL A 7 -36.42 -23.76 -43.60
N LEU A 8 -37.45 -24.51 -43.18
CA LEU A 8 -37.61 -24.91 -41.77
C LEU A 8 -36.50 -25.86 -41.28
N ARG A 9 -35.96 -26.73 -42.14
CA ARG A 9 -34.84 -27.61 -41.79
C ARG A 9 -33.49 -26.89 -41.75
N ALA A 10 -33.31 -25.87 -42.60
CA ALA A 10 -32.11 -25.04 -42.60
C ALA A 10 -31.96 -24.16 -41.35
N VAL A 11 -33.07 -23.81 -40.69
CA VAL A 11 -33.07 -23.03 -39.42
C VAL A 11 -33.06 -23.95 -38.19
N ALA A 12 -33.67 -25.14 -38.24
CA ALA A 12 -33.70 -26.04 -37.10
C ALA A 12 -32.33 -26.66 -36.74
N ALA A 13 -31.49 -26.95 -37.74
CA ALA A 13 -30.15 -27.50 -37.53
C ALA A 13 -29.20 -26.56 -36.76
N PRO A 14 -29.06 -25.27 -37.10
CA PRO A 14 -28.20 -24.35 -36.33
C PRO A 14 -28.76 -24.08 -34.93
N VAL A 15 -30.08 -24.03 -34.76
CA VAL A 15 -30.69 -23.87 -33.43
C VAL A 15 -30.41 -25.09 -32.55
N ALA A 16 -30.58 -26.31 -33.07
CA ALA A 16 -30.27 -27.54 -32.33
C ALA A 16 -28.78 -27.66 -31.97
N ALA A 17 -27.89 -27.26 -32.89
CA ALA A 17 -26.45 -27.21 -32.62
C ALA A 17 -26.10 -26.16 -31.55
N ALA A 18 -26.68 -24.96 -31.61
CA ALA A 18 -26.48 -23.92 -30.61
C ALA A 18 -26.97 -24.36 -29.23
N VAL A 19 -28.13 -25.03 -29.15
CA VAL A 19 -28.66 -25.59 -27.90
C VAL A 19 -27.77 -26.72 -27.37
N ALA A 20 -27.24 -27.59 -28.24
CA ALA A 20 -26.33 -28.66 -27.84
C ALA A 20 -25.00 -28.12 -27.32
N VAL A 21 -24.43 -27.09 -27.97
CA VAL A 21 -23.21 -26.41 -27.51
C VAL A 21 -23.45 -25.68 -26.19
N ALA A 22 -24.55 -24.91 -26.07
CA ALA A 22 -24.91 -24.24 -24.83
C ALA A 22 -25.14 -25.25 -23.69
N GLY A 23 -25.83 -26.38 -23.97
CA GLY A 23 -26.03 -27.45 -23.00
C GLY A 23 -24.73 -28.14 -22.58
N TYR A 24 -23.81 -28.37 -23.51
CA TYR A 24 -22.48 -28.92 -23.20
C TYR A 24 -21.68 -27.97 -22.29
N LEU A 25 -21.63 -26.68 -22.64
CA LEU A 25 -20.93 -25.64 -21.87
C LEU A 25 -21.54 -25.42 -20.48
N LEU A 26 -22.86 -25.53 -20.35
CA LEU A 26 -23.55 -25.47 -19.05
C LEU A 26 -23.24 -26.68 -18.17
N VAL A 27 -23.19 -27.89 -18.75
CA VAL A 27 -22.92 -29.12 -18.00
C VAL A 27 -21.45 -29.23 -17.56
N HIS A 28 -20.51 -28.66 -18.32
CA HIS A 28 -19.08 -28.75 -18.02
C HIS A 28 -18.54 -27.56 -17.22
N GLY A 29 -19.37 -26.56 -16.92
CA GLY A 29 -18.94 -25.34 -16.22
C GLY A 29 -18.14 -24.37 -17.09
N ASP A 30 -17.93 -24.68 -18.37
CA ASP A 30 -17.19 -23.83 -19.32
C ASP A 30 -17.84 -22.46 -19.52
N PHE A 31 -19.17 -22.36 -19.36
CA PHE A 31 -19.87 -21.07 -19.42
C PHE A 31 -19.54 -20.18 -18.22
N GLN A 32 -19.53 -20.74 -16.99
CA GLN A 32 -19.16 -19.99 -15.79
C GLN A 32 -17.71 -19.54 -15.89
N ARG A 33 -16.81 -20.45 -16.26
CA ARG A 33 -15.40 -20.13 -16.50
C ARG A 33 -15.26 -19.00 -17.53
N TRP A 34 -15.93 -19.08 -18.67
CA TRP A 34 -15.88 -18.01 -19.68
C TRP A 34 -16.41 -16.67 -19.15
N SER A 35 -17.51 -16.69 -18.40
CA SER A 35 -18.10 -15.50 -17.78
C SER A 35 -17.13 -14.85 -16.79
N ASP A 36 -16.56 -15.65 -15.88
CA ASP A 36 -15.60 -15.20 -14.88
C ASP A 36 -14.34 -14.61 -15.56
N GLU A 37 -13.82 -15.31 -16.58
CA GLU A 37 -12.63 -14.87 -17.30
C GLU A 37 -12.88 -13.57 -18.08
N SER A 38 -14.11 -13.38 -18.59
CA SER A 38 -14.54 -12.13 -19.22
C SER A 38 -14.75 -11.01 -18.20
N ALA A 39 -15.20 -11.33 -16.99
CA ALA A 39 -15.34 -10.35 -15.90
C ALA A 39 -13.97 -9.81 -15.47
N LEU A 40 -13.00 -10.71 -15.27
CA LEU A 40 -11.61 -10.33 -14.96
C LEU A 40 -10.93 -9.55 -16.09
N ASP A 41 -11.21 -9.89 -17.36
CA ASP A 41 -10.68 -9.14 -18.51
C ASP A 41 -11.21 -7.69 -18.58
N GLY A 42 -12.41 -7.44 -18.04
CA GLY A 42 -13.02 -6.10 -17.95
C GLY A 42 -12.77 -5.38 -16.62
N ALA A 43 -12.24 -6.06 -15.61
CA ALA A 43 -11.97 -5.50 -14.29
C ALA A 43 -10.93 -4.38 -14.36
N CYS A 44 -11.16 -3.30 -13.59
CA CYS A 44 -10.26 -2.13 -13.55
C CYS A 44 -9.95 -1.60 -14.97
N ASP A 45 -10.97 -1.38 -15.80
CA ASP A 45 -10.84 -0.98 -17.22
C ASP A 45 -9.91 -1.89 -18.05
N GLY A 46 -9.85 -3.17 -17.68
CA GLY A 46 -8.99 -4.17 -18.31
C GLY A 46 -7.49 -4.05 -17.96
N LEU A 47 -7.14 -3.30 -16.92
CA LEU A 47 -5.76 -3.14 -16.44
C LEU A 47 -5.31 -4.27 -15.49
N LEU A 48 -6.24 -5.09 -15.01
CA LEU A 48 -5.96 -6.22 -14.11
C LEU A 48 -5.36 -7.43 -14.85
N ASP A 49 -4.32 -8.08 -14.32
CA ASP A 49 -3.82 -9.34 -14.88
C ASP A 49 -4.65 -10.53 -14.39
N ARG A 50 -5.56 -11.00 -15.24
CA ARG A 50 -6.43 -12.13 -14.97
C ARG A 50 -5.69 -13.39 -14.52
N ASN A 51 -4.53 -13.69 -15.10
CA ASN A 51 -3.82 -14.93 -14.77
C ASN A 51 -3.19 -14.85 -13.37
N ALA A 52 -2.66 -13.68 -13.01
CA ALA A 52 -2.16 -13.44 -11.65
C ALA A 52 -3.29 -13.54 -10.62
N VAL A 53 -4.45 -12.93 -10.90
CA VAL A 53 -5.62 -13.01 -10.01
C VAL A 53 -6.09 -14.45 -9.83
N ARG A 54 -6.19 -15.23 -10.91
CA ARG A 54 -6.54 -16.66 -10.83
C ARG A 54 -5.46 -17.51 -10.16
N GLY A 55 -4.19 -17.13 -10.29
CA GLY A 55 -3.07 -17.80 -9.63
C GLY A 55 -3.12 -17.63 -8.12
N VAL A 56 -3.39 -16.41 -7.66
CA VAL A 56 -3.41 -16.03 -6.24
C VAL A 56 -4.75 -16.37 -5.57
N LEU A 57 -5.88 -15.96 -6.16
CA LEU A 57 -7.21 -16.17 -5.56
C LEU A 57 -7.83 -17.53 -5.92
N GLY A 58 -7.20 -18.31 -6.79
CA GLY A 58 -7.63 -19.67 -7.12
C GLY A 58 -8.80 -19.81 -8.11
N PRO A 59 -9.32 -21.05 -8.27
CA PRO A 59 -10.22 -21.43 -9.37
C PRO A 59 -11.73 -21.22 -9.11
N GLY A 60 -12.13 -20.51 -8.05
CA GLY A 60 -13.54 -20.33 -7.64
C GLY A 60 -14.38 -19.44 -8.57
N ALA A 61 -15.67 -19.30 -8.29
CA ALA A 61 -16.53 -18.34 -8.99
C ALA A 61 -16.05 -16.91 -8.73
N VAL A 62 -16.10 -16.05 -9.75
CA VAL A 62 -15.58 -14.67 -9.67
C VAL A 62 -16.71 -13.66 -9.63
N GLU A 63 -16.63 -12.75 -8.67
CA GLU A 63 -17.41 -11.52 -8.63
C GLU A 63 -16.46 -10.32 -8.76
N VAL A 64 -16.84 -9.36 -9.60
CA VAL A 64 -16.05 -8.13 -9.81
C VAL A 64 -16.96 -6.93 -9.58
N GLU A 65 -16.57 -6.08 -8.65
CA GLU A 65 -17.19 -4.78 -8.41
C GLU A 65 -16.27 -3.68 -8.94
N GLN A 66 -16.82 -2.72 -9.67
CA GLN A 66 -16.04 -1.59 -10.15
C GLN A 66 -16.11 -0.47 -9.11
N GLU A 67 -14.95 -0.05 -8.61
CA GLU A 67 -14.85 1.07 -7.69
C GLU A 67 -14.49 2.35 -8.45
N GLY A 68 -14.97 3.48 -7.93
CA GLY A 68 -14.77 4.85 -8.43
C GLY A 68 -13.89 5.02 -9.67
N SER A 69 -14.49 5.37 -10.81
CA SER A 69 -13.76 5.85 -11.99
C SER A 69 -13.71 7.37 -11.98
N GLY A 70 -12.50 7.93 -12.02
CA GLY A 70 -12.25 9.35 -11.80
C GLY A 70 -11.09 9.89 -12.64
N ALA A 71 -10.64 11.12 -12.35
CA ALA A 71 -9.55 11.76 -13.07
C ALA A 71 -8.22 10.99 -12.89
N GLY A 72 -7.97 10.00 -13.74
CA GLY A 72 -6.76 9.17 -13.70
C GLY A 72 -6.79 7.99 -12.72
N LEU A 73 -7.86 7.85 -11.92
CA LEU A 73 -8.10 6.73 -11.02
C LEU A 73 -8.99 5.67 -11.69
N VAL A 74 -8.59 4.42 -11.55
CA VAL A 74 -9.39 3.23 -11.86
C VAL A 74 -9.32 2.30 -10.65
N GLY A 75 -10.48 1.90 -10.12
CA GLY A 75 -10.58 0.95 -9.02
C GLY A 75 -11.45 -0.24 -9.37
N CYS A 76 -11.18 -1.39 -8.76
CA CYS A 76 -12.08 -2.54 -8.78
C CYS A 76 -11.79 -3.45 -7.59
N GLU A 77 -12.82 -4.15 -7.13
CA GLU A 77 -12.72 -5.22 -6.16
C GLU A 77 -13.03 -6.55 -6.86
N VAL A 78 -12.24 -7.58 -6.55
CA VAL A 78 -12.43 -8.93 -7.04
C VAL A 78 -12.60 -9.86 -5.86
N HIS A 79 -13.70 -10.59 -5.84
CA HIS A 79 -13.94 -11.66 -4.90
C HIS A 79 -13.93 -13.01 -5.65
N VAL A 80 -13.19 -13.98 -5.11
CA VAL A 80 -13.21 -15.36 -5.60
C VAL A 80 -13.70 -16.27 -4.49
N GLN A 81 -14.77 -17.00 -4.79
CA GLN A 81 -15.36 -17.95 -3.85
C GLN A 81 -14.32 -18.98 -3.38
N ASP A 82 -14.22 -19.16 -2.06
CA ASP A 82 -13.26 -20.08 -1.39
C ASP A 82 -11.78 -19.74 -1.64
N GLY A 83 -11.48 -18.53 -2.13
CA GLY A 83 -10.13 -18.09 -2.49
C GLY A 83 -9.65 -16.85 -1.74
N GLY A 84 -10.44 -15.77 -1.79
CA GLY A 84 -10.08 -14.51 -1.14
C GLY A 84 -10.63 -13.29 -1.88
N THR A 85 -10.15 -12.12 -1.47
CA THR A 85 -10.50 -10.82 -2.07
C THR A 85 -9.24 -10.06 -2.48
N ALA A 86 -9.37 -9.26 -3.54
CA ALA A 86 -8.37 -8.29 -3.95
C ALA A 86 -9.05 -6.97 -4.34
N GLU A 87 -8.69 -5.90 -3.64
CA GLU A 87 -9.10 -4.52 -3.91
C GLU A 87 -7.94 -3.81 -4.62
N ILE A 88 -8.18 -3.33 -5.83
CA ILE A 88 -7.14 -2.81 -6.73
C ILE A 88 -7.43 -1.36 -7.06
N ARG A 89 -6.41 -0.50 -6.91
CA ARG A 89 -6.46 0.92 -7.29
C ARG A 89 -5.27 1.27 -8.16
N ILE A 90 -5.55 1.93 -9.29
CA ILE A 90 -4.55 2.39 -10.26
C ILE A 90 -4.74 3.87 -10.49
N LEU A 91 -3.77 4.68 -10.03
CA LEU A 91 -3.84 6.14 -10.06
C LEU A 91 -2.72 6.74 -10.92
N ASP A 92 -3.02 7.76 -11.72
CA ASP A 92 -1.97 8.65 -12.25
C ASP A 92 -1.44 9.53 -11.13
N THR A 93 -0.15 9.40 -10.82
CA THR A 93 0.50 10.17 -9.74
C THR A 93 0.40 11.69 -9.92
N ALA A 94 0.17 12.18 -11.15
CA ALA A 94 -0.07 13.60 -11.39
C ALA A 94 -1.41 14.10 -10.81
N GLN A 95 -2.32 13.19 -10.46
CA GLN A 95 -3.67 13.47 -9.96
C GLN A 95 -3.80 13.25 -8.44
N VAL A 96 -2.70 12.89 -7.77
CA VAL A 96 -2.66 12.69 -6.32
C VAL A 96 -3.14 13.94 -5.60
N GLY A 97 -4.15 13.76 -4.75
CA GLY A 97 -4.80 14.80 -3.96
C GLY A 97 -5.74 15.74 -4.73
N GLN A 98 -6.19 15.40 -5.96
CA GLN A 98 -7.28 16.15 -6.62
C GLN A 98 -8.69 15.76 -6.16
N ARG A 99 -8.80 14.61 -5.50
CA ARG A 99 -9.92 14.12 -4.67
C ARG A 99 -9.30 13.26 -3.57
N LEU A 100 -10.06 12.92 -2.52
CA LEU A 100 -9.70 12.01 -1.41
C LEU A 100 -9.36 10.56 -1.87
N ASP A 101 -8.89 10.41 -3.10
CA ASP A 101 -8.42 9.17 -3.70
C ASP A 101 -7.01 8.92 -3.15
N SER A 102 -6.97 8.26 -2.00
CA SER A 102 -5.76 8.01 -1.25
C SER A 102 -4.84 7.05 -2.00
N LEU A 103 -3.51 7.27 -1.99
CA LEU A 103 -2.51 6.26 -2.37
C LEU A 103 -2.35 5.22 -1.26
N TYR A 104 -3.48 4.88 -0.62
CA TYR A 104 -3.62 4.18 0.66
C TYR A 104 -2.31 3.58 1.15
N THR A 105 -1.65 4.31 2.05
CA THR A 105 -0.83 3.68 3.07
C THR A 105 -1.82 2.96 3.98
N GLY A 106 -1.55 1.71 4.36
CA GLY A 106 -2.25 1.02 5.46
C GLY A 106 -2.48 1.92 6.67
N SER A 107 -3.20 1.44 7.68
CA SER A 107 -3.28 2.16 8.96
C SER A 107 -1.90 2.72 9.37
N PRO A 108 -1.80 3.91 9.99
CA PRO A 108 -0.55 4.41 10.59
C PRO A 108 0.09 3.38 11.56
N SER A 109 -0.67 2.37 11.98
CA SER A 109 -0.23 1.20 12.76
C SER A 109 0.32 0.02 11.94
N ALA A 110 0.27 0.02 10.62
CA ALA A 110 0.93 -0.98 9.77
C ALA A 110 2.44 -0.70 9.68
N LEU A 111 3.27 -1.74 9.84
CA LEU A 111 4.67 -1.66 9.46
C LEU A 111 4.77 -2.00 7.98
N ALA A 112 5.49 -1.16 7.23
CA ALA A 112 5.69 -1.38 5.80
C ALA A 112 7.16 -1.63 5.49
N VAL A 113 7.42 -2.69 4.72
CA VAL A 113 8.74 -3.03 4.18
C VAL A 113 8.83 -2.67 2.71
N PRO A 114 10.03 -2.37 2.20
CA PRO A 114 10.22 -2.24 0.76
C PRO A 114 9.89 -3.55 0.05
N VAL A 115 9.16 -3.48 -1.08
CA VAL A 115 8.90 -4.65 -1.94
C VAL A 115 10.20 -5.25 -2.48
N GLY A 116 11.20 -4.41 -2.74
CA GLY A 116 12.51 -4.86 -3.21
C GLY A 116 12.51 -5.32 -4.67
N HIS A 117 13.51 -6.12 -5.05
CA HIS A 117 13.63 -6.75 -6.37
C HIS A 117 13.61 -5.79 -7.57
N GLY A 118 13.93 -4.52 -7.34
CA GLY A 118 13.92 -3.45 -8.34
C GLY A 118 12.58 -2.74 -8.49
N TRP A 119 11.58 -3.10 -7.69
CA TRP A 119 10.35 -2.33 -7.52
C TRP A 119 10.55 -1.19 -6.52
N THR A 120 9.91 -0.07 -6.80
CA THR A 120 9.72 1.03 -5.85
C THR A 120 8.32 0.89 -5.28
N GLY A 121 8.22 0.55 -4.00
CA GLY A 121 6.94 0.23 -3.40
C GLY A 121 7.07 -0.26 -1.96
N LEU A 122 5.92 -0.52 -1.35
CA LEU A 122 5.78 -1.00 0.00
C LEU A 122 4.92 -2.26 0.06
N PHE A 123 5.17 -3.07 1.07
CA PHE A 123 4.39 -4.23 1.46
C PHE A 123 4.15 -4.15 2.97
N GLY A 124 2.91 -4.28 3.41
CA GLY A 124 2.55 -4.20 4.82
C GLY A 124 1.24 -4.91 5.09
N ALA A 125 0.98 -5.19 6.37
CA ALA A 125 -0.27 -5.76 6.82
C ALA A 125 -0.88 -4.85 7.88
N ASP A 126 -2.21 -4.71 7.84
CA ASP A 126 -2.95 -3.94 8.82
C ASP A 126 -3.48 -4.88 9.90
N PRO A 127 -3.06 -4.75 11.18
CA PRO A 127 -3.63 -5.56 12.24
C PRO A 127 -5.11 -5.19 12.45
N ASP A 128 -6.02 -6.14 12.21
CA ASP A 128 -7.49 -5.94 12.27
C ASP A 128 -8.02 -5.43 13.64
N THR A 129 -7.24 -5.52 14.71
CA THR A 129 -7.64 -5.13 16.07
C THR A 129 -6.70 -4.11 16.71
N LEU A 130 -6.96 -2.83 16.45
CA LEU A 130 -6.48 -1.73 17.29
C LEU A 130 -7.03 -1.89 18.73
N GLY A 131 -6.21 -2.39 19.65
CA GLY A 131 -6.51 -2.38 21.09
C GLY A 131 -6.30 -3.69 21.86
N GLU A 132 -5.87 -4.78 21.22
CA GLU A 132 -5.32 -5.91 21.96
C GLU A 132 -3.86 -5.64 22.36
N THR A 133 -3.41 -6.29 23.43
CA THR A 133 -2.08 -6.13 24.04
C THR A 133 -0.90 -6.51 23.13
N ASP A 134 -1.17 -7.01 21.93
CA ASP A 134 -0.16 -7.44 20.95
C ASP A 134 -0.50 -6.86 19.56
N PRO A 135 0.28 -5.89 19.05
CA PRO A 135 0.06 -5.27 17.74
C PRO A 135 0.42 -6.19 16.55
N PHE A 136 0.82 -7.44 16.80
CA PHE A 136 1.28 -8.40 15.79
C PHE A 136 0.39 -9.64 15.64
N ARG A 137 -0.75 -9.72 16.33
CA ARG A 137 -1.65 -10.86 16.15
C ARG A 137 -2.35 -10.80 14.80
N ALA A 138 -1.82 -11.54 13.82
CA ALA A 138 -2.48 -11.82 12.56
C ALA A 138 -3.88 -12.44 12.81
N SER A 139 -4.92 -11.82 12.25
CA SER A 139 -6.27 -12.39 12.18
C SER A 139 -6.39 -13.29 10.95
N GLU A 140 -7.37 -14.18 10.94
CA GLU A 140 -7.70 -15.01 9.76
C GLU A 140 -8.24 -14.16 8.58
N ASP A 141 -8.49 -12.85 8.80
CA ASP A 141 -9.00 -11.89 7.82
C ASP A 141 -7.99 -10.76 7.50
N GLU A 142 -6.72 -10.89 7.91
CA GLU A 142 -5.73 -9.81 7.86
C GLU A 142 -5.56 -9.24 6.44
N LYS A 143 -5.82 -7.93 6.31
CA LYS A 143 -5.71 -7.22 5.05
C LYS A 143 -4.25 -6.87 4.77
N VAL A 144 -3.73 -7.38 3.66
CA VAL A 144 -2.35 -7.17 3.24
C VAL A 144 -2.29 -6.18 2.09
N THR A 145 -1.50 -5.14 2.25
CA THR A 145 -1.34 -4.07 1.26
C THR A 145 -0.01 -4.19 0.53
N THR A 146 -0.06 -4.18 -0.80
CA THR A 146 1.10 -3.96 -1.67
C THR A 146 0.88 -2.70 -2.49
N GLY A 147 1.71 -1.68 -2.28
CA GLY A 147 1.70 -0.42 -3.03
C GLY A 147 2.94 -0.29 -3.91
N LEU A 148 2.78 0.03 -5.20
CA LEU A 148 3.86 0.20 -6.16
C LEU A 148 3.79 1.56 -6.83
N VAL A 149 4.92 2.24 -6.94
CA VAL A 149 5.06 3.50 -7.67
C VAL A 149 5.92 3.27 -8.91
N LEU A 150 5.39 3.64 -10.07
CA LEU A 150 6.06 3.55 -11.36
C LEU A 150 6.40 4.95 -11.87
N GLU A 151 7.68 5.20 -12.09
CA GLU A 151 8.12 6.40 -12.78
C GLU A 151 7.99 6.21 -14.30
N CYS A 152 7.11 6.99 -14.94
CA CYS A 152 6.97 6.93 -16.38
C CYS A 152 8.08 7.71 -17.09
N THR A 153 8.36 7.32 -18.33
CA THR A 153 9.29 8.06 -19.18
C THR A 153 8.73 9.42 -19.56
N LYS A 154 9.60 10.37 -19.94
CA LYS A 154 9.20 11.74 -20.33
C LYS A 154 8.30 11.79 -21.57
N GLU A 155 8.24 10.73 -22.35
CA GLU A 155 7.43 10.62 -23.58
C GLU A 155 6.01 10.11 -23.30
N SER A 156 5.74 9.62 -22.08
CA SER A 156 4.43 9.17 -21.63
C SER A 156 3.50 10.35 -21.34
N SER A 157 2.19 10.14 -21.54
CA SER A 157 1.15 11.09 -21.15
C SER A 157 0.94 11.16 -19.63
N ALA A 158 1.22 10.07 -18.91
CA ALA A 158 1.23 10.01 -17.45
C ALA A 158 2.64 10.30 -16.91
N LYS A 159 2.75 11.05 -15.81
CA LYS A 159 4.05 11.32 -15.15
C LYS A 159 4.55 10.13 -14.33
N GLY A 160 3.62 9.34 -13.81
CA GLY A 160 3.89 8.15 -13.04
C GLY A 160 2.57 7.45 -12.71
N LEU A 161 2.64 6.19 -12.33
CA LEU A 161 1.47 5.41 -11.91
C LEU A 161 1.67 4.92 -10.48
N SER A 162 0.61 4.94 -9.69
CA SER A 162 0.54 4.16 -8.46
C SER A 162 -0.38 2.96 -8.68
N VAL A 163 0.01 1.81 -8.18
CA VAL A 163 -0.80 0.59 -8.13
C VAL A 163 -0.81 0.11 -6.69
N THR A 164 -1.98 0.18 -6.06
CA THR A 164 -2.20 -0.36 -4.72
C THR A 164 -3.11 -1.57 -4.86
N VAL A 165 -2.72 -2.67 -4.23
CA VAL A 165 -3.54 -3.88 -4.12
C VAL A 165 -3.61 -4.26 -2.67
N GLU A 166 -4.82 -4.39 -2.17
CA GLU A 166 -5.11 -4.91 -0.84
C GLU A 166 -5.75 -6.28 -0.98
N THR A 167 -5.23 -7.28 -0.29
CA THR A 167 -5.67 -8.67 -0.42
C THR A 167 -5.98 -9.28 0.92
N THR A 168 -7.04 -10.09 0.96
CA THR A 168 -7.31 -11.03 2.05
C THR A 168 -7.28 -12.43 1.45
N LEU A 169 -6.36 -13.28 1.92
CA LEU A 169 -6.15 -14.64 1.45
C LEU A 169 -6.30 -15.61 2.63
N ASP A 170 -6.68 -16.87 2.36
CA ASP A 170 -6.63 -17.96 3.35
C ASP A 170 -5.18 -18.46 3.57
N LYS A 171 -4.29 -17.53 3.94
CA LYS A 171 -2.84 -17.73 4.11
C LYS A 171 -2.30 -16.85 5.22
N THR A 172 -1.34 -17.36 5.99
CA THR A 172 -0.66 -16.59 7.05
C THR A 172 0.57 -15.87 6.51
N LEU A 173 0.83 -14.66 7.03
CA LEU A 173 2.07 -13.92 6.83
C LEU A 173 3.23 -14.45 7.69
N ASP A 174 2.95 -15.32 8.66
CA ASP A 174 3.98 -15.91 9.52
C ASP A 174 4.94 -16.79 8.72
N ASP A 175 4.49 -17.39 7.62
CA ASP A 175 5.36 -18.14 6.71
C ASP A 175 5.97 -17.20 5.65
N PRO A 176 7.28 -16.91 5.71
CA PRO A 176 7.94 -16.06 4.72
C PRO A 176 7.85 -16.59 3.28
N ALA A 177 7.59 -17.89 3.09
CA ALA A 177 7.44 -18.49 1.77
C ALA A 177 6.13 -18.11 1.07
N GLU A 178 5.08 -17.77 1.82
CA GLU A 178 3.75 -17.41 1.29
C GLU A 178 3.66 -15.92 0.94
N ARG A 179 4.44 -15.06 1.62
CA ARG A 179 4.39 -13.59 1.46
C ARG A 179 4.52 -13.10 0.00
N PRO A 180 5.41 -13.64 -0.85
CA PRO A 180 5.54 -13.14 -2.22
C PRO A 180 4.26 -13.21 -3.06
N GLU A 181 3.35 -14.14 -2.74
CA GLU A 181 2.09 -14.32 -3.45
C GLU A 181 1.15 -13.12 -3.30
N PHE A 182 1.15 -12.49 -2.11
CA PHE A 182 0.38 -11.27 -1.84
C PHE A 182 0.83 -10.08 -2.74
N ALA A 183 2.06 -10.09 -3.25
CA ALA A 183 2.57 -9.05 -4.15
C ALA A 183 2.36 -9.36 -5.65
N GLU A 184 1.91 -10.58 -6.00
CA GLU A 184 1.85 -11.04 -7.39
C GLU A 184 0.80 -10.27 -8.20
N ILE A 185 -0.40 -10.05 -7.64
CA ILE A 185 -1.45 -9.27 -8.29
C ILE A 185 -0.97 -7.84 -8.52
N ALA A 186 -0.33 -7.20 -7.54
CA ALA A 186 0.15 -5.83 -7.65
C ALA A 186 1.23 -5.68 -8.72
N THR A 187 2.25 -6.54 -8.70
CA THR A 187 3.37 -6.47 -9.66
C THR A 187 2.93 -6.78 -11.09
N SER A 188 2.02 -7.74 -11.27
CA SER A 188 1.46 -8.09 -12.59
C SER A 188 0.54 -6.98 -13.13
N THR A 189 -0.31 -6.42 -12.27
CA THR A 189 -1.18 -5.28 -12.61
C THR A 189 -0.35 -4.04 -12.95
N ALA A 190 0.71 -3.75 -12.18
CA ALA A 190 1.65 -2.67 -12.48
C ALA A 190 2.32 -2.84 -13.85
N ALA A 191 2.76 -4.06 -14.19
CA ALA A 191 3.32 -4.36 -15.50
C ALA A 191 2.29 -4.15 -16.63
N LYS A 192 1.06 -4.66 -16.46
CA LYS A 192 -0.02 -4.53 -17.43
C LYS A 192 -0.45 -3.07 -17.60
N ALA A 193 -0.61 -2.32 -16.52
CA ALA A 193 -0.95 -0.90 -16.52
C ALA A 193 0.14 -0.05 -17.19
N SER A 194 1.41 -0.30 -16.89
CA SER A 194 2.54 0.38 -17.55
C SER A 194 2.52 0.19 -19.06
N LYS A 195 2.25 -1.03 -19.53
CA LYS A 195 2.13 -1.36 -20.95
C LYS A 195 0.91 -0.70 -21.59
N ALA A 196 -0.26 -0.83 -20.98
CA ALA A 196 -1.52 -0.32 -21.51
C ALA A 196 -1.56 1.21 -21.60
N ARG A 197 -0.95 1.90 -20.63
CA ARG A 197 -0.85 3.37 -20.59
C ARG A 197 0.42 3.91 -21.27
N HIS A 198 1.22 3.06 -21.92
CA HIS A 198 2.49 3.45 -22.57
C HIS A 198 3.45 4.23 -21.65
N CYS A 199 3.45 3.89 -20.35
CA CYS A 199 4.25 4.57 -19.32
C CYS A 199 5.76 4.40 -19.56
N GLY A 200 6.18 3.21 -19.99
CA GLY A 200 7.59 2.89 -20.21
C GLY A 200 8.42 2.77 -18.92
N ALA A 201 7.76 2.62 -17.77
CA ALA A 201 8.44 2.50 -16.49
C ALA A 201 9.37 1.28 -16.46
N LYS A 202 10.49 1.43 -15.74
CA LYS A 202 11.38 0.32 -15.44
C LYS A 202 10.73 -0.58 -14.39
N LEU A 203 10.36 -1.78 -14.79
CA LEU A 203 9.73 -2.76 -13.90
C LEU A 203 10.78 -3.52 -13.08
N GLY A 204 10.37 -4.00 -11.91
CA GLY A 204 11.17 -4.90 -11.08
C GLY A 204 11.15 -6.34 -11.59
N LYS A 205 11.85 -7.22 -10.88
CA LYS A 205 11.84 -8.68 -11.10
C LYS A 205 10.69 -9.31 -10.29
N PRO A 206 10.33 -10.58 -10.57
CA PRO A 206 9.44 -11.32 -9.68
C PRO A 206 9.92 -11.24 -8.23
N VAL A 207 8.98 -10.93 -7.33
CA VAL A 207 9.24 -10.87 -5.89
C VAL A 207 9.40 -12.29 -5.39
N SER A 208 10.48 -12.55 -4.66
CA SER A 208 10.79 -13.89 -4.14
C SER A 208 10.88 -13.96 -2.62
N SER A 209 10.85 -12.81 -1.95
CA SER A 209 10.95 -12.70 -0.50
C SER A 209 10.47 -11.31 -0.07
N LEU A 210 9.79 -11.24 1.09
CA LEU A 210 9.33 -10.01 1.72
C LEU A 210 9.59 -10.11 3.22
N ASP A 211 10.50 -9.27 3.73
CA ASP A 211 10.99 -9.33 5.10
C ASP A 211 10.10 -8.53 6.07
N LEU A 212 8.78 -8.71 5.98
CA LEU A 212 7.81 -8.06 6.86
C LEU A 212 7.99 -8.55 8.29
N PRO A 213 8.22 -7.65 9.26
CA PRO A 213 8.24 -8.04 10.65
C PRO A 213 6.79 -8.22 11.14
N VAL A 214 6.43 -9.46 11.43
CA VAL A 214 5.08 -9.87 11.86
C VAL A 214 5.08 -10.53 13.24
N ASN A 215 6.22 -10.57 13.95
CA ASN A 215 6.32 -11.22 15.26
C ASN A 215 7.00 -10.36 16.33
N GLU A 216 6.63 -10.58 17.60
CA GLU A 216 7.25 -9.89 18.74
C GLU A 216 8.76 -10.17 18.89
N ASP A 217 9.27 -11.29 18.41
CA ASP A 217 10.72 -11.57 18.49
C ASP A 217 11.57 -10.69 17.56
N GLU A 218 10.94 -9.91 16.70
CA GLU A 218 11.57 -8.91 15.85
C GLU A 218 11.73 -7.54 16.53
N TYR A 219 11.25 -7.41 17.78
CA TYR A 219 11.62 -6.31 18.67
C TYR A 219 13.13 -6.31 18.92
N LYS A 220 13.80 -5.23 18.54
CA LYS A 220 15.23 -5.05 18.81
C LYS A 220 15.43 -4.05 19.95
N PRO A 221 16.46 -4.23 20.78
CA PRO A 221 16.94 -3.14 21.62
C PRO A 221 17.26 -1.90 20.78
N LEU A 222 16.88 -0.71 21.23
CA LEU A 222 17.15 0.54 20.51
C LEU A 222 18.64 0.72 20.14
N GLY A 223 19.54 0.29 21.03
CA GLY A 223 20.98 0.37 20.81
C GLY A 223 21.53 -0.57 19.72
N THR A 224 20.72 -1.52 19.23
CA THR A 224 21.10 -2.49 18.20
C THR A 224 20.34 -2.29 16.88
N ALA A 225 19.59 -1.19 16.75
CA ALA A 225 18.82 -0.85 15.55
C ALA A 225 19.73 -0.63 14.33
N ASP A 226 19.45 -1.33 13.23
CA ASP A 226 20.21 -1.31 11.98
C ASP A 226 19.37 -0.90 10.74
N GLY A 227 18.05 -0.76 10.90
CA GLY A 227 17.09 -0.34 9.88
C GLY A 227 16.64 1.13 10.00
N THR A 228 15.33 1.36 9.85
CA THR A 228 14.68 2.68 9.91
C THR A 228 14.88 3.42 11.25
N CYS A 229 15.10 2.70 12.37
CA CYS A 229 15.38 3.28 13.68
C CYS A 229 16.88 3.50 13.97
N SER A 230 17.76 3.06 13.07
CA SER A 230 19.21 3.18 13.29
C SER A 230 19.68 4.62 13.54
N GLY A 231 20.45 4.81 14.61
CA GLY A 231 21.06 6.10 14.98
C GLY A 231 20.16 7.05 15.77
N ILE A 232 18.94 6.65 16.12
CA ILE A 232 18.10 7.40 17.05
C ILE A 232 18.76 7.39 18.44
N PRO A 233 18.86 8.55 19.13
CA PRO A 233 19.47 8.64 20.44
C PRO A 233 18.72 7.78 21.47
N ALA A 234 19.45 7.19 22.41
CA ALA A 234 18.83 6.53 23.55
C ALA A 234 18.21 7.57 24.51
N ALA A 235 17.05 7.25 25.08
CA ALA A 235 16.42 8.06 26.12
C ALA A 235 15.80 7.21 27.23
N ARG A 236 15.61 7.83 28.40
CA ARG A 236 14.97 7.18 29.53
C ARG A 236 13.53 6.82 29.17
N GLY A 237 13.17 5.56 29.38
CA GLY A 237 11.84 5.05 29.06
C GLY A 237 11.70 4.51 27.63
N MET A 238 12.72 4.66 26.78
CA MET A 238 12.81 3.96 25.49
C MET A 238 13.74 2.76 25.66
N ALA A 239 13.30 1.57 25.23
CA ALA A 239 14.08 0.36 25.35
C ALA A 239 14.09 -0.46 24.05
N ILE A 240 12.94 -0.48 23.38
CA ILE A 240 12.66 -1.39 22.28
C ILE A 240 12.33 -0.57 21.04
N VAL A 241 12.71 -1.10 19.88
CA VAL A 241 12.30 -0.58 18.59
C VAL A 241 11.66 -1.66 17.74
N THR A 242 10.76 -1.20 16.88
CA THR A 242 10.35 -1.96 15.70
C THR A 242 10.69 -1.13 14.47
N GLU A 243 11.42 -1.75 13.54
CA GLU A 243 11.95 -1.09 12.36
C GLU A 243 11.89 -2.01 11.16
N THR A 244 11.96 -1.43 9.99
CA THR A 244 12.06 -2.15 8.72
C THR A 244 13.41 -1.89 8.06
N ALA A 245 13.76 -2.73 7.09
CA ALA A 245 14.94 -2.48 6.27
C ALA A 245 14.77 -1.18 5.48
N ARG A 246 15.84 -0.39 5.37
CA ARG A 246 15.86 0.78 4.47
C ARG A 246 16.01 0.29 3.03
N GLY A 247 15.23 0.83 2.09
CA GLY A 247 15.37 0.38 0.71
C GLY A 247 14.36 0.95 -0.27
N GLY A 248 14.43 2.24 -0.59
CA GLY A 248 13.65 2.82 -1.69
C GLY A 248 12.13 2.71 -1.54
N ALA A 249 11.63 2.32 -0.35
CA ALA A 249 10.22 2.35 -0.03
C ALA A 249 9.74 3.81 -0.06
N PRO A 250 8.56 4.08 -0.62
CA PRO A 250 8.01 5.43 -0.63
C PRO A 250 7.47 5.87 0.74
N HIS A 251 7.39 4.94 1.70
CA HIS A 251 7.04 5.15 3.10
C HIS A 251 8.02 4.36 3.99
N GLU A 252 8.55 4.99 5.04
CA GLU A 252 9.38 4.34 6.08
C GLU A 252 8.80 4.61 7.47
N THR A 253 8.77 3.60 8.34
CA THR A 253 8.29 3.72 9.72
C THR A 253 9.36 3.27 10.71
N CYS A 254 9.51 3.98 11.82
CA CYS A 254 10.29 3.56 12.98
C CYS A 254 9.44 3.74 14.25
N ARG A 255 9.30 2.67 15.04
CA ARG A 255 8.59 2.72 16.32
C ARG A 255 9.53 2.62 17.48
N LEU A 256 9.32 3.49 18.47
CA LEU A 256 10.06 3.50 19.72
C LEU A 256 9.10 3.12 20.84
N ALA A 257 9.42 2.06 21.56
CA ALA A 257 8.62 1.50 22.63
C ALA A 257 9.35 1.48 23.98
N ASP A 258 8.57 1.49 25.06
CA ASP A 258 9.10 1.26 26.40
C ASP A 258 9.36 -0.24 26.67
N ALA A 259 9.97 -0.55 27.82
CA ALA A 259 10.31 -1.94 28.17
C ALA A 259 9.08 -2.86 28.34
N GLY A 260 7.86 -2.30 28.38
CA GLY A 260 6.61 -3.04 28.39
C GLY A 260 5.92 -3.06 27.02
N HIS A 261 6.67 -2.88 25.93
CA HIS A 261 6.22 -2.93 24.53
C HIS A 261 5.21 -1.85 24.14
N ARG A 262 4.95 -0.87 25.01
CA ARG A 262 4.04 0.24 24.67
C ARG A 262 4.72 1.22 23.75
N THR A 263 4.11 1.49 22.60
CA THR A 263 4.64 2.46 21.65
C THR A 263 4.58 3.85 22.29
N ARG A 264 5.67 4.59 22.19
CA ARG A 264 5.79 5.95 22.73
C ARG A 264 5.92 6.98 21.64
N TYR A 265 6.66 6.64 20.59
CA TYR A 265 6.85 7.48 19.42
C TYR A 265 6.80 6.65 18.15
N VAL A 266 6.18 7.21 17.12
CA VAL A 266 6.22 6.71 15.75
C VAL A 266 6.88 7.79 14.90
N LEU A 267 7.92 7.43 14.18
CA LEU A 267 8.58 8.29 13.21
C LEU A 267 8.27 7.76 11.82
N GLU A 268 7.86 8.65 10.92
CA GLU A 268 7.48 8.29 9.56
C GLU A 268 8.21 9.16 8.56
N ALA A 269 8.56 8.58 7.40
CA ALA A 269 9.08 9.31 6.25
C ALA A 269 8.26 8.97 5.02
N ASP A 270 7.69 9.98 4.38
CA ASP A 270 6.96 9.85 3.13
C ASP A 270 7.76 10.49 1.98
N TYR A 271 7.71 9.85 0.81
CA TYR A 271 8.45 10.26 -0.38
C TYR A 271 7.57 10.31 -1.63
N GLY A 272 7.90 11.26 -2.53
CA GLY A 272 7.26 11.35 -3.85
C GLY A 272 5.74 11.49 -3.75
N PRO A 273 4.95 10.65 -4.46
CA PRO A 273 3.49 10.70 -4.40
C PRO A 273 2.91 10.56 -2.98
N TYR A 274 3.54 9.75 -2.11
CA TYR A 274 3.09 9.57 -0.72
C TYR A 274 3.25 10.85 0.10
N ALA A 275 4.39 11.54 -0.05
CA ALA A 275 4.60 12.83 0.60
C ALA A 275 3.63 13.89 0.09
N GLN A 276 3.37 13.89 -1.23
CA GLN A 276 2.44 14.82 -1.85
C GLN A 276 1.03 14.65 -1.30
N GLU A 277 0.54 13.42 -1.20
CA GLU A 277 -0.78 13.14 -0.61
C GLU A 277 -0.87 13.63 0.84
N GLN A 278 0.13 13.28 1.65
CA GLN A 278 0.13 13.61 3.08
C GLN A 278 0.14 15.13 3.30
N LEU A 279 0.96 15.87 2.54
CA LEU A 279 0.99 17.33 2.59
C LEU A 279 -0.35 17.94 2.15
N LEU A 280 -0.98 17.42 1.09
CA LEU A 280 -2.28 17.90 0.64
C LEU A 280 -3.38 17.63 1.67
N ARG A 281 -3.38 16.44 2.30
CA ARG A 281 -4.33 16.12 3.38
C ARG A 281 -4.21 17.12 4.53
N TYR A 282 -2.99 17.44 4.95
CA TYR A 282 -2.75 18.43 6.01
C TYR A 282 -3.19 19.84 5.64
N GLU A 283 -3.08 20.22 4.36
CA GLU A 283 -3.53 21.52 3.85
C GLU A 283 -5.07 21.59 3.77
N GLU A 284 -5.74 20.53 3.29
CA GLU A 284 -7.20 20.48 3.14
C GLU A 284 -7.95 20.44 4.47
N GLU A 285 -7.39 19.77 5.49
CA GLU A 285 -8.00 19.70 6.81
C GLU A 285 -7.96 21.05 7.57
N HIS A 286 -7.30 22.08 7.01
CA HIS A 286 -7.21 23.45 7.54
C HIS A 286 -6.78 23.53 9.02
N TYR A 287 -6.04 22.54 9.51
CA TYR A 287 -5.50 22.58 10.86
C TYR A 287 -4.37 23.62 10.93
N GLU A 288 -4.54 24.67 11.72
CA GLU A 288 -3.43 25.59 12.01
C GLU A 288 -2.28 24.82 12.68
N GLY A 289 -1.09 24.90 12.08
CA GLY A 289 0.10 24.25 12.61
C GLY A 289 0.31 22.81 12.13
N THR A 290 -0.13 22.44 10.93
CA THR A 290 0.24 21.19 10.26
C THR A 290 1.33 21.38 9.20
N PRO A 291 1.98 20.30 8.74
CA PRO A 291 2.93 20.35 7.64
C PRO A 291 2.30 20.97 6.39
N ASN A 292 2.96 22.00 5.85
CA ASN A 292 2.58 22.64 4.59
C ASN A 292 3.81 23.23 3.91
N SER A 293 3.63 23.72 2.69
CA SER A 293 4.71 24.30 1.90
C SER A 293 5.38 25.54 2.52
N ASP A 294 4.66 26.32 3.33
CA ASP A 294 5.16 27.54 3.99
C ASP A 294 5.87 27.25 5.32
N THR A 295 5.60 26.10 5.94
CA THR A 295 6.14 25.67 7.23
C THR A 295 6.92 24.36 7.06
N PRO A 296 8.15 24.42 6.51
CA PRO A 296 8.91 23.23 6.13
C PRO A 296 9.42 22.40 7.31
N ALA A 297 9.42 22.95 8.52
CA ALA A 297 9.72 22.24 9.75
C ALA A 297 9.04 22.92 10.93
N HIS A 298 8.68 22.13 11.95
CA HIS A 298 8.14 22.64 13.19
C HIS A 298 8.34 21.64 14.33
N HIS A 299 8.59 22.17 15.54
CA HIS A 299 8.84 21.32 16.70
C HIS A 299 7.59 20.60 17.21
N ARG A 300 6.39 21.18 17.09
CA ARG A 300 5.11 20.51 17.37
C ARG A 300 3.91 21.25 16.78
N ASP A 301 2.91 20.57 16.24
CA ASP A 301 1.64 21.21 15.89
C ASP A 301 0.98 21.93 17.09
N ARG A 302 -0.10 22.68 16.83
CA ARG A 302 -0.82 23.45 17.86
C ARG A 302 -1.29 22.59 19.03
N ASP A 303 -1.62 21.33 18.78
CA ASP A 303 -2.15 20.40 19.79
C ASP A 303 -1.04 19.61 20.50
N GLY A 304 0.21 19.76 20.08
CA GLY A 304 1.34 19.01 20.59
C GLY A 304 1.39 17.55 20.15
N ARG A 305 0.72 17.19 19.05
CA ARG A 305 0.51 15.82 18.55
C ARG A 305 1.48 15.39 17.48
N MET A 306 2.26 16.30 16.88
CA MET A 306 3.20 15.93 15.83
C MET A 306 4.31 16.95 15.64
N SER A 307 5.56 16.48 15.56
CA SER A 307 6.70 17.25 15.06
C SER A 307 6.95 16.90 13.59
N TRP A 308 7.45 17.83 12.77
CA TRP A 308 7.80 17.52 11.38
C TRP A 308 8.99 18.31 10.83
N THR A 309 9.55 17.77 9.77
CA THR A 309 10.51 18.44 8.90
C THR A 309 10.36 17.93 7.47
N THR A 310 10.92 18.64 6.50
CA THR A 310 10.84 18.32 5.08
C THR A 310 12.22 18.38 4.45
N ALA A 311 12.41 17.64 3.36
CA ALA A 311 13.63 17.69 2.55
C ALA A 311 13.28 17.72 1.06
N LYS A 312 14.16 18.28 0.23
CA LYS A 312 14.02 18.22 -1.24
C LYS A 312 14.64 16.94 -1.76
N CYS A 313 13.87 16.12 -2.46
CA CYS A 313 14.31 14.85 -3.04
C CYS A 313 14.17 14.86 -4.57
N PRO A 314 14.81 13.93 -5.29
CA PRO A 314 14.65 13.80 -6.74
C PRO A 314 13.19 13.66 -7.19
N GLY A 315 12.37 12.94 -6.41
CA GLY A 315 10.95 12.71 -6.67
C GLY A 315 9.98 13.78 -6.13
N GLY A 316 10.48 14.88 -5.57
CA GLY A 316 9.66 15.93 -4.95
C GLY A 316 10.07 16.23 -3.51
N GLN A 317 9.17 16.85 -2.75
CA GLN A 317 9.37 17.09 -1.33
C GLN A 317 9.13 15.80 -0.55
N ALA A 318 10.02 15.46 0.39
CA ALA A 318 9.77 14.45 1.40
C ALA A 318 9.25 15.09 2.68
N LEU A 319 8.44 14.33 3.41
CA LEU A 319 7.89 14.71 4.72
C LEU A 319 8.40 13.71 5.76
N PHE A 320 8.90 14.21 6.88
CA PHE A 320 9.30 13.41 8.03
C PHE A 320 8.48 13.86 9.23
N THR A 321 7.85 12.93 9.91
CA THR A 321 7.02 13.22 11.09
C THR A 321 7.51 12.44 12.30
N LEU A 322 7.20 12.96 13.49
CA LEU A 322 7.28 12.24 14.74
C LEU A 322 5.98 12.47 15.49
N GLN A 323 5.28 11.38 15.78
CA GLN A 323 4.01 11.37 16.49
C GLN A 323 4.18 10.66 17.84
N PRO A 324 3.89 11.32 18.98
CA PRO A 324 3.75 10.62 20.25
C PRO A 324 2.50 9.73 20.24
N SER A 325 2.65 8.46 20.58
CA SER A 325 1.52 7.53 20.65
C SER A 325 0.55 7.91 21.77
N SER A 326 -0.75 7.89 21.45
CA SER A 326 -1.86 8.14 22.39
C SER A 326 -2.57 6.84 22.78
N GLU A 327 -1.83 5.81 23.22
CA GLU A 327 -2.43 4.55 23.73
C GLU A 327 -3.29 4.73 25.00
N ARG A 328 -3.39 5.95 25.56
CA ARG A 328 -4.43 6.28 26.54
C ARG A 328 -5.47 7.15 25.88
N GLY A 329 -6.64 6.57 25.63
CA GLY A 329 -7.88 7.22 25.17
C GLY A 329 -8.45 8.26 26.14
N GLU A 330 -7.64 9.22 26.59
CA GLU A 330 -8.08 10.34 27.39
C GLU A 330 -7.43 11.61 26.87
N ASN A 331 -8.24 12.65 26.67
CA ASN A 331 -7.88 14.05 26.51
C ASN A 331 -6.79 14.48 27.50
N ARG A 332 -5.52 14.21 27.18
CA ARG A 332 -4.38 14.80 27.85
C ARG A 332 -3.70 15.73 26.86
N THR A 333 -4.02 17.00 27.00
CA THR A 333 -3.03 18.06 26.81
C THR A 333 -1.79 17.60 27.56
N TYR A 334 -0.70 17.32 26.86
CA TYR A 334 0.53 16.82 27.46
C TYR A 334 1.34 18.04 27.96
N PRO A 335 1.32 18.43 29.25
CA PRO A 335 2.43 19.18 29.80
C PRO A 335 3.62 18.21 29.86
N ARG A 336 4.35 18.14 28.76
CA ARG A 336 5.62 17.40 28.66
C ARG A 336 6.75 18.35 28.98
N ASP A 337 7.72 17.86 29.74
CA ASP A 337 8.84 18.68 30.19
C ASP A 337 9.78 19.03 29.02
N ASP A 338 10.70 19.97 29.26
CA ASP A 338 11.69 20.38 28.24
C ASP A 338 12.57 19.21 27.77
N ALA A 339 12.69 18.14 28.57
CA ALA A 339 13.50 16.97 28.23
C ALA A 339 12.82 16.10 27.17
N ASP A 340 11.51 15.92 27.25
CA ASP A 340 10.72 15.23 26.22
C ASP A 340 10.80 15.99 24.88
N LEU A 341 10.70 17.33 24.90
CA LEU A 341 10.83 18.15 23.69
C LEU A 341 12.22 18.07 23.06
N ALA A 342 13.27 18.11 23.89
CA ALA A 342 14.65 17.96 23.44
C ALA A 342 14.88 16.57 22.79
N TYR A 343 14.28 15.53 23.38
CA TYR A 343 14.35 14.19 22.83
C TYR A 343 13.62 14.06 21.50
N GLU A 344 12.36 14.51 21.41
CA GLU A 344 11.57 14.48 20.17
C GLU A 344 12.32 15.18 19.02
N THR A 345 12.88 16.36 19.30
CA THR A 345 13.68 17.11 18.33
C THR A 345 14.92 16.31 17.89
N ALA A 346 15.64 15.70 18.84
CA ALA A 346 16.85 14.94 18.53
C ALA A 346 16.54 13.66 17.74
N ALA A 347 15.45 12.96 18.09
CA ALA A 347 14.99 11.75 17.42
C ALA A 347 14.53 12.04 15.98
N LEU A 348 13.66 13.04 15.79
CA LEU A 348 13.20 13.45 14.46
C LEU A 348 14.38 13.88 13.58
N LYS A 349 15.30 14.69 14.12
CA LYS A 349 16.50 15.11 13.38
C LYS A 349 17.34 13.91 12.94
N ALA A 350 17.67 13.00 13.86
CA ALA A 350 18.50 11.84 13.55
C ALA A 350 17.86 10.92 12.49
N PHE A 351 16.56 10.70 12.60
CA PHE A 351 15.77 9.92 11.65
C PHE A 351 15.73 10.59 10.27
N ALA A 352 15.32 11.86 10.21
CA ALA A 352 15.16 12.60 8.97
C ALA A 352 16.49 12.76 8.22
N GLU A 353 17.59 13.12 8.90
CA GLU A 353 18.90 13.28 8.26
C GLU A 353 19.39 11.98 7.61
N ARG A 354 19.20 10.85 8.31
CA ARG A 354 19.62 9.54 7.82
C ARG A 354 18.74 9.05 6.67
N SER A 355 17.43 9.16 6.83
CA SER A 355 16.45 8.73 5.82
C SER A 355 16.59 9.59 4.55
N ALA A 356 16.64 10.92 4.67
CA ALA A 356 16.92 11.84 3.56
C ALA A 356 18.21 11.49 2.80
N LYS A 357 19.30 11.20 3.52
CA LYS A 357 20.57 10.80 2.90
C LYS A 357 20.46 9.47 2.13
N ALA A 358 19.75 8.49 2.68
CA ALA A 358 19.55 7.19 2.03
C ALA A 358 18.79 7.31 0.70
N HIS A 359 17.89 8.28 0.59
CA HIS A 359 17.08 8.57 -0.61
C HIS A 359 17.68 9.65 -1.53
N GLY A 360 18.90 10.12 -1.26
CA GLY A 360 19.56 11.14 -2.08
C GLY A 360 18.91 12.52 -2.03
N CYS A 361 18.18 12.81 -0.95
CA CYS A 361 17.57 14.10 -0.69
C CYS A 361 18.58 15.12 -0.15
N SER A 362 18.19 16.39 -0.13
CA SER A 362 18.91 17.44 0.58
C SER A 362 18.88 17.20 2.10
N ALA A 363 19.69 17.95 2.84
CA ALA A 363 19.52 18.03 4.29
C ALA A 363 18.08 18.48 4.63
N PRO A 364 17.43 17.88 5.65
CA PRO A 364 16.14 18.32 6.12
C PRO A 364 16.16 19.75 6.65
N ALA A 365 15.01 20.42 6.59
CA ALA A 365 14.83 21.72 7.21
C ALA A 365 15.02 21.63 8.73
N THR A 366 15.69 22.61 9.32
CA THR A 366 15.79 22.70 10.78
C THR A 366 14.58 23.47 11.31
N PRO A 367 13.81 22.91 12.26
CA PRO A 367 12.79 23.66 12.98
C PRO A 367 13.39 24.80 13.82
#